data_AF-A0A8T5SYR7-F1
#
_entry.id   AF-A0A8T5SYR7-F1
#
_cell.length_a   1.000
_cell.length_b   1.000
_cell.length_c   1.000
_cell.angle_alpha   90.00
_cell.angle_beta   90.00
_cell.angle_gamma   90.00
#
_symmetry.space_group_name_H-M   'P 1'
#
loop_
_entity.id
_entity.type
_entity.pdbx_description
1 polymer ?
#
loop_
_entity_poly.entity_id
_entity_poly.type
_entity_poly.pdbx_seq_one_letter_code
_entity_poly.pdbx_strand_id
1 'polypeptide(L)'
;MAESIIAYKSLTKIYLAIILGAILFLVLGYFVADLFIPSTTWDWVTILLPFIGMPVLVTGLGFYIGWYGKRSAIEYTDPTWKVEPVQMTIDDAKALVKRNKRKYWRMVSNSSYWTFFIPIALLLFMSGLPVYIFFETPNLAGLDSWVFALSLSLAFTVASFGALLASSNAASEDFDILLVREAITLAKAQEKVPGLSHVRVVFDKGEIDGFETYESPRVVSRISGIEKEAYIESWAEDLHTVTRVLCRLHESDNDPQVVWWWMSRDQNFRKFIGTDENGYYVRLPVQSKVKNPGVKDIVAVFENAVAIIILEWLQTRGGNDALSGFLKELNAVPREG
;
A
#
# COMPACT_ATOMS: atom_id res chain seq x y z
N MET A 1 5.21 -22.93 -29.39
CA MET A 1 4.07 -22.51 -28.54
C MET A 1 4.65 -21.54 -27.55
N ALA A 2 4.24 -20.27 -27.57
CA ALA A 2 4.64 -19.35 -26.50
C ALA A 2 4.05 -19.90 -25.19
N GLU A 3 4.91 -20.21 -24.22
CA GLU A 3 4.45 -20.57 -22.90
C GLU A 3 3.67 -19.38 -22.33
N SER A 4 2.42 -19.59 -21.94
CA SER A 4 1.61 -18.56 -21.29
C SER A 4 2.36 -18.06 -20.06
N ILE A 5 2.47 -16.73 -19.91
CA ILE A 5 3.16 -16.05 -18.79
C ILE A 5 2.66 -16.56 -17.42
N ILE A 6 1.38 -16.94 -17.37
CA ILE A 6 0.74 -17.51 -16.18
C ILE A 6 0.05 -18.83 -16.53
N ALA A 7 0.34 -19.86 -15.73
CA ALA A 7 -0.42 -21.11 -15.74
C ALA A 7 -1.13 -21.31 -14.39
N TYR A 8 -2.46 -21.39 -14.42
CA TYR A 8 -3.26 -21.60 -13.20
C TYR A 8 -3.31 -23.06 -12.82
N LYS A 9 -3.00 -23.36 -11.56
CA LYS A 9 -3.19 -24.69 -10.97
C LYS A 9 -4.50 -24.79 -10.20
N SER A 10 -5.01 -26.01 -10.08
CA SER A 10 -6.23 -26.28 -9.32
C SER A 10 -5.97 -26.17 -7.81
N LEU A 11 -6.81 -25.41 -7.12
CA LEU A 11 -6.78 -25.24 -5.65
C LEU A 11 -7.68 -26.25 -4.92
N THR A 12 -8.36 -27.15 -5.63
CA THR A 12 -9.33 -28.09 -5.03
C THR A 12 -8.72 -28.91 -3.90
N LYS A 13 -7.47 -29.38 -4.06
CA LYS A 13 -6.76 -30.15 -3.03
C LYS A 13 -6.52 -29.34 -1.77
N ILE A 14 -6.24 -28.05 -1.90
CA ILE A 14 -6.01 -27.14 -0.78
C ILE A 14 -7.33 -26.89 -0.04
N TYR A 15 -8.41 -26.59 -0.77
CA TYR A 15 -9.71 -26.40 -0.13
C TYR A 15 -10.19 -27.65 0.59
N LEU A 16 -9.97 -28.84 0.00
CA LEU A 16 -10.30 -30.10 0.63
C LEU A 16 -9.46 -30.33 1.90
N ALA A 17 -8.16 -30.01 1.87
CA ALA A 17 -7.31 -30.07 3.07
C ALA A 17 -7.79 -29.10 4.18
N ILE A 18 -8.23 -27.89 3.82
CA ILE A 18 -8.77 -26.93 4.79
C ILE A 18 -10.08 -27.44 5.40
N ILE A 19 -11.01 -27.97 4.59
CA ILE A 19 -12.29 -28.51 5.08
C ILE A 19 -12.06 -29.72 5.99
N LEU A 20 -11.25 -30.69 5.56
CA LEU A 20 -10.94 -31.86 6.37
C LEU A 20 -10.20 -31.48 7.65
N GLY A 21 -9.26 -30.53 7.59
CA GLY A 21 -8.57 -30.01 8.77
C GLY A 21 -9.52 -29.32 9.74
N ALA A 22 -10.45 -28.50 9.26
CA ALA A 22 -11.44 -27.85 10.11
C ALA A 22 -12.32 -28.86 10.87
N ILE A 23 -12.78 -29.92 10.20
CA ILE A 23 -13.55 -31.01 10.82
C ILE A 23 -12.68 -31.79 11.81
N LEU A 24 -11.44 -32.13 11.43
CA LEU A 24 -10.50 -32.84 12.28
C LEU A 24 -10.24 -32.08 13.59
N PHE A 25 -9.95 -30.77 13.51
CA PHE A 25 -9.66 -29.95 14.69
C PHE A 25 -10.90 -29.63 15.53
N LEU A 26 -12.09 -29.65 14.93
CA LEU A 26 -13.34 -29.61 15.69
C LEU A 26 -13.49 -30.88 16.55
N VAL A 27 -13.35 -32.06 15.95
CA VAL A 27 -13.46 -33.33 16.68
C VAL A 27 -12.34 -33.48 17.70
N LEU A 28 -11.10 -33.18 17.32
CA LEU A 28 -9.95 -33.24 18.21
C LEU A 28 -10.10 -32.28 19.39
N GLY A 29 -10.50 -31.03 19.13
CA GLY A 29 -10.68 -30.03 20.18
C GLY A 29 -11.74 -30.45 21.19
N TYR A 30 -12.83 -31.08 20.74
CA TYR A 30 -13.89 -31.57 21.64
C TYR A 30 -13.34 -32.61 22.63
N PHE A 31 -12.63 -33.63 22.14
CA PHE A 31 -12.06 -34.67 23.00
C PHE A 31 -10.91 -34.18 23.87
N VAL A 32 -10.07 -33.27 23.37
CA VAL A 32 -8.97 -32.69 24.15
C VAL A 32 -9.50 -31.84 25.29
N ALA A 33 -10.51 -31.01 25.03
CA ALA A 33 -11.14 -30.21 26.07
C ALA A 33 -11.79 -31.11 27.13
N ASP A 34 -12.57 -32.12 26.72
CA ASP A 34 -13.22 -33.05 27.64
C ASP A 34 -12.23 -33.80 28.57
N LEU A 35 -11.05 -34.15 28.04
CA LEU A 35 -10.00 -34.86 28.80
C LEU A 35 -9.18 -33.94 29.73
N PHE A 36 -8.97 -32.67 29.34
CA PHE A 36 -7.98 -31.80 29.99
C PHE A 36 -8.56 -30.53 30.62
N ILE A 37 -9.87 -30.27 30.51
CA ILE A 37 -10.49 -29.13 31.20
C ILE A 37 -10.33 -29.31 32.72
N PRO A 38 -9.67 -28.36 33.40
CA PRO A 38 -9.46 -28.45 34.85
C PRO A 38 -10.79 -28.15 35.56
N SER A 39 -11.47 -29.20 36.01
CA SER A 39 -12.72 -29.07 36.80
C SER A 39 -12.47 -29.09 38.31
N THR A 40 -11.34 -29.65 38.76
CA THR A 40 -11.06 -29.85 40.20
C THR A 40 -9.62 -29.60 40.62
N THR A 41 -8.64 -29.68 39.71
CA THR A 41 -7.21 -29.47 40.02
C THR A 41 -6.54 -28.59 38.96
N TRP A 42 -5.58 -27.76 39.38
CA TRP A 42 -4.85 -26.85 38.51
C TRP A 42 -3.41 -27.33 38.33
N ASP A 43 -3.11 -27.92 37.16
CA ASP A 43 -1.75 -28.26 36.76
C ASP A 43 -1.35 -27.48 35.50
N TRP A 44 -0.31 -26.67 35.64
CA TRP A 44 0.18 -25.81 34.57
C TRP A 44 0.65 -26.59 33.35
N VAL A 45 1.23 -27.79 33.51
CA VAL A 45 1.75 -28.54 32.36
C VAL A 45 0.61 -29.09 31.52
N THR A 46 -0.39 -29.69 32.16
CA THR A 46 -1.60 -30.19 31.50
C THR A 46 -2.52 -29.09 30.98
N ILE A 47 -2.37 -27.83 31.41
CA ILE A 47 -3.10 -26.69 30.84
C ILE A 47 -2.32 -26.05 29.68
N LEU A 48 -1.03 -25.78 29.85
CA LEU A 48 -0.23 -25.08 28.84
C LEU A 48 -0.10 -25.89 27.54
N LEU A 49 0.05 -27.21 27.63
CA LEU A 49 0.20 -28.05 26.44
C LEU A 49 -1.06 -28.05 25.54
N PRO A 50 -2.26 -28.41 26.02
CA PRO A 50 -3.46 -28.46 25.18
C PRO A 50 -4.11 -27.10 24.93
N PHE A 51 -4.04 -26.12 25.85
CA PHE A 51 -4.74 -24.83 25.66
C PHE A 51 -3.85 -23.72 25.08
N ILE A 52 -2.53 -23.93 24.99
CA ILE A 52 -1.60 -22.98 24.35
C ILE A 52 -0.79 -23.69 23.26
N GLY A 53 -0.07 -24.76 23.62
CA GLY A 53 0.81 -25.48 22.70
C GLY A 53 0.09 -26.01 21.47
N MET A 54 -0.99 -26.78 21.66
CA MET A 54 -1.78 -27.32 20.55
C MET A 54 -2.39 -26.20 19.67
N PRO A 55 -3.11 -25.20 20.20
CA PRO A 55 -3.64 -24.11 19.38
C PRO A 55 -2.58 -23.39 18.54
N VAL A 56 -1.39 -23.15 19.09
CA VAL A 56 -0.28 -22.55 18.34
C VAL A 56 0.18 -23.47 17.20
N LEU A 57 0.36 -24.76 17.46
CA LEU A 57 0.75 -25.75 16.44
C LEU A 57 -0.31 -25.88 15.34
N VAL A 58 -1.60 -25.94 15.71
CA VAL A 58 -2.73 -26.02 14.78
C VAL A 58 -2.80 -24.77 13.90
N THR A 59 -2.62 -23.59 14.50
CA THR A 59 -2.57 -22.31 13.77
C THR A 59 -1.39 -22.28 12.80
N GLY A 60 -0.21 -22.74 13.24
CA GLY A 60 0.99 -22.85 12.40
C GLY A 60 0.82 -23.82 11.23
N LEU A 61 0.18 -24.97 11.45
CA LEU A 61 -0.15 -25.92 10.39
C LEU A 61 -1.14 -25.34 9.40
N GLY A 62 -2.18 -24.65 9.87
CA GLY A 62 -3.14 -23.95 9.02
C GLY A 62 -2.45 -22.92 8.14
N PHE A 63 -1.60 -22.08 8.73
CA PHE A 63 -0.78 -21.12 8.01
C PHE A 63 0.07 -21.80 6.92
N TYR A 64 0.75 -22.91 7.24
CA TYR A 64 1.56 -23.65 6.28
C TYR A 64 0.74 -24.16 5.08
N ILE A 65 -0.44 -24.75 5.33
CA ILE A 65 -1.34 -25.24 4.26
C ILE A 65 -1.77 -24.09 3.35
N GLY A 66 -2.18 -22.95 3.93
CA GLY A 66 -2.59 -21.79 3.17
C GLY A 66 -1.46 -21.17 2.35
N TRP A 67 -0.28 -21.01 2.95
CA TRP A 67 0.92 -20.52 2.30
C TRP A 67 1.34 -21.41 1.13
N TYR A 68 1.41 -22.73 1.35
CA TYR A 68 1.72 -23.69 0.30
C TYR A 68 0.69 -23.64 -0.83
N GLY A 69 -0.60 -23.52 -0.49
CA GLY A 69 -1.67 -23.35 -1.47
C GLY A 69 -1.51 -22.09 -2.32
N LYS A 70 -1.09 -20.97 -1.74
CA LYS A 70 -0.84 -19.72 -2.48
C LYS A 70 0.39 -19.82 -3.39
N ARG A 71 1.47 -20.43 -2.89
CA ARG A 71 2.72 -20.66 -3.66
C ARG A 71 2.51 -21.61 -4.83
N SER A 72 1.65 -22.62 -4.67
CA SER A 72 1.35 -23.61 -5.71
C SER A 72 0.17 -23.22 -6.61
N ALA A 73 -0.47 -22.06 -6.39
CA ALA A 73 -1.66 -21.65 -7.14
C ALA A 73 -1.39 -21.33 -8.61
N ILE A 74 -0.16 -20.90 -8.92
CA ILE A 74 0.26 -20.44 -10.24
C ILE A 74 1.69 -20.89 -10.53
N GLU A 75 2.00 -21.05 -11.81
CA GLU A 75 3.37 -20.94 -12.32
C GLU A 75 3.48 -19.60 -13.06
N TYR A 76 4.58 -18.90 -12.82
CA TYR A 76 4.83 -17.57 -13.36
C TYR A 76 6.19 -17.58 -14.07
N THR A 77 6.19 -17.10 -15.31
CA THR A 77 7.41 -16.87 -16.09
C THR A 77 7.55 -15.37 -16.29
N ASP A 78 8.57 -14.78 -15.67
CA ASP A 78 8.83 -13.34 -15.71
C ASP A 78 9.02 -12.84 -17.15
N PRO A 79 8.11 -12.00 -17.69
CA PRO A 79 8.23 -11.43 -19.02
C PRO A 79 8.92 -10.07 -18.97
N THR A 80 9.50 -9.65 -20.10
CA THR A 80 9.94 -8.26 -20.24
C THR A 80 8.74 -7.36 -20.53
N TRP A 81 8.22 -6.66 -19.52
CA TRP A 81 7.10 -5.74 -19.66
C TRP A 81 7.46 -4.54 -20.55
N LYS A 82 6.64 -4.29 -21.58
CA LYS A 82 6.64 -3.00 -22.29
C LYS A 82 5.65 -2.10 -21.57
N VAL A 83 6.18 -1.08 -20.90
CA VAL A 83 5.36 -0.18 -20.07
C VAL A 83 5.09 1.14 -20.78
N GLU A 84 3.86 1.63 -20.63
CA GLU A 84 3.45 2.95 -21.10
C GLU A 84 2.79 3.74 -19.96
N PRO A 85 3.08 5.05 -19.83
CA PRO A 85 2.52 5.85 -18.76
C PRO A 85 1.02 6.09 -18.98
N VAL A 86 0.20 5.72 -18.00
CA VAL A 86 -1.25 5.94 -17.99
C VAL A 86 -1.63 6.88 -16.85
N GLN A 87 -2.36 7.93 -17.19
CA GLN A 87 -2.84 8.91 -16.21
C GLN A 87 -4.27 8.57 -15.76
N MET A 88 -4.50 8.59 -14.45
CA MET A 88 -5.79 8.29 -13.85
C MET A 88 -6.21 9.39 -12.89
N THR A 89 -7.53 9.57 -12.73
CA THR A 89 -8.06 10.39 -11.63
C THR A 89 -7.78 9.72 -10.29
N ILE A 90 -7.88 10.47 -9.19
CA ILE A 90 -7.69 9.91 -7.84
C ILE A 90 -8.70 8.78 -7.55
N ASP A 91 -9.95 8.94 -8.01
CA ASP A 91 -10.99 7.94 -7.81
C ASP A 91 -10.77 6.71 -8.67
N ASP A 92 -10.32 6.87 -9.92
CA ASP A 92 -9.97 5.75 -10.80
C ASP A 92 -8.78 4.96 -10.25
N ALA A 93 -7.74 5.64 -9.74
CA ALA A 93 -6.59 5.00 -9.10
C ALA A 93 -7.01 4.19 -7.86
N LYS A 94 -7.94 4.71 -7.06
CA LYS A 94 -8.50 3.98 -5.90
C LYS A 94 -9.31 2.76 -6.35
N ALA A 95 -10.11 2.90 -7.40
CA ALA A 95 -10.89 1.79 -7.96
C ALA A 95 -9.99 0.72 -8.59
N LEU A 96 -8.88 1.13 -9.21
CA LEU A 96 -7.89 0.25 -9.84
C LEU A 96 -7.35 -0.77 -8.83
N VAL A 97 -6.89 -0.33 -7.65
CA VAL A 97 -6.34 -1.25 -6.63
C VAL A 97 -7.35 -2.34 -6.26
N LYS A 98 -8.62 -1.97 -6.05
CA LYS A 98 -9.68 -2.91 -5.71
C LYS A 98 -9.97 -3.88 -6.86
N ARG A 99 -10.02 -3.36 -8.10
CA ARG A 99 -10.25 -4.17 -9.31
C ARG A 99 -9.09 -5.14 -9.54
N ASN A 100 -7.86 -4.68 -9.39
CA ASN A 100 -6.63 -5.45 -9.59
C ASN A 100 -6.55 -6.61 -8.59
N LYS A 101 -6.73 -6.33 -7.29
CA LYS A 101 -6.76 -7.37 -6.24
C LYS A 101 -7.86 -8.41 -6.46
N ARG A 102 -9.01 -8.00 -7.01
CA ARG A 102 -10.11 -8.94 -7.32
C ARG A 102 -9.82 -9.78 -8.57
N LYS A 103 -9.34 -9.16 -9.65
CA LYS A 103 -9.02 -9.83 -10.93
C LYS A 103 -7.88 -10.83 -10.75
N TYR A 104 -6.87 -10.46 -9.97
CA TYR A 104 -5.62 -11.21 -9.82
C TYR A 104 -5.41 -11.75 -8.41
N TRP A 105 -6.48 -12.12 -7.69
CA TRP A 105 -6.41 -12.55 -6.29
C TRP A 105 -5.45 -13.73 -6.04
N ARG A 106 -5.20 -14.57 -7.07
CA ARG A 106 -4.24 -15.68 -7.00
C ARG A 106 -2.79 -15.23 -7.11
N MET A 107 -2.53 -14.06 -7.68
CA MET A 107 -1.18 -13.53 -7.96
C MET A 107 -0.80 -12.44 -6.97
N VAL A 108 -1.78 -11.66 -6.51
CA VAL A 108 -1.57 -10.52 -5.61
C VAL A 108 -1.82 -10.92 -4.16
N SER A 109 -1.09 -10.29 -3.24
CA SER A 109 -1.36 -10.39 -1.82
C SER A 109 -2.65 -9.61 -1.48
N ASN A 110 -3.64 -10.30 -0.91
CA ASN A 110 -4.88 -9.66 -0.47
C ASN A 110 -5.06 -9.86 1.03
N SER A 111 -4.19 -9.20 1.78
CA SER A 111 -4.26 -9.21 3.23
C SER A 111 -5.29 -8.19 3.73
N SER A 112 -6.00 -8.57 4.78
CA SER A 112 -6.76 -7.64 5.61
C SER A 112 -6.16 -7.64 7.00
N TYR A 113 -6.28 -6.52 7.73
CA TYR A 113 -5.84 -6.44 9.13
C TYR A 113 -6.40 -7.59 9.98
N TRP A 114 -7.68 -7.90 9.79
CA TRP A 114 -8.39 -8.97 10.53
C TRP A 114 -7.84 -10.37 10.27
N THR A 115 -7.26 -10.60 9.10
CA THR A 115 -6.65 -11.88 8.73
C THR A 115 -5.51 -12.27 9.68
N PHE A 116 -4.79 -11.30 10.23
CA PHE A 116 -3.70 -11.54 11.19
C PHE A 116 -4.16 -11.44 12.65
N PHE A 117 -5.14 -10.58 12.93
CA PHE A 117 -5.59 -10.33 14.30
C PHE A 117 -6.50 -11.43 14.87
N ILE A 118 -7.39 -12.01 14.05
CA ILE A 118 -8.35 -13.02 14.52
C ILE A 118 -7.65 -14.26 15.12
N PRO A 119 -6.62 -14.87 14.49
CA PRO A 119 -5.91 -16.00 15.09
C PRO A 119 -5.33 -15.66 16.47
N ILE A 120 -4.74 -14.47 16.64
CA ILE A 120 -4.19 -14.03 17.93
C ILE A 120 -5.28 -13.92 18.99
N ALA A 121 -6.42 -13.30 18.64
CA ALA A 121 -7.55 -13.19 19.55
C ALA A 121 -8.11 -14.56 19.95
N LEU A 122 -8.18 -15.52 19.01
CA LEU A 122 -8.61 -16.89 19.29
C LEU A 122 -7.62 -17.66 20.18
N LEU A 123 -6.32 -17.47 19.98
CA LEU A 123 -5.29 -18.06 20.84
C LEU A 123 -5.39 -17.53 22.28
N LEU A 124 -5.54 -16.22 22.45
CA LEU A 124 -5.75 -15.60 23.76
C LEU A 124 -7.04 -16.12 24.41
N PHE A 125 -8.13 -16.19 23.64
CA PHE A 125 -9.40 -16.74 24.12
C PHE A 125 -9.26 -18.19 24.60
N MET A 126 -8.63 -19.06 23.81
CA MET A 126 -8.39 -20.46 24.18
C MET A 126 -7.49 -20.59 25.43
N SER A 127 -6.50 -19.72 25.59
CA SER A 127 -5.64 -19.71 26.77
C SER A 127 -6.35 -19.25 28.06
N GLY A 128 -7.35 -18.37 27.94
CA GLY A 128 -8.14 -17.88 29.08
C GLY A 128 -9.30 -18.80 29.47
N LEU A 129 -9.74 -19.67 28.56
CA LEU A 129 -10.83 -20.62 28.78
C LEU A 129 -10.66 -21.53 30.01
N PRO A 130 -9.50 -22.21 30.25
CA PRO A 130 -9.32 -23.03 31.45
C PRO A 130 -9.36 -22.20 32.74
N VAL A 131 -8.83 -20.97 32.73
CA VAL A 131 -8.91 -20.05 33.88
C VAL A 131 -10.37 -19.72 34.19
N TYR A 132 -11.14 -19.34 33.17
CA TYR A 132 -12.53 -18.98 33.34
C TYR A 132 -13.37 -20.14 33.89
N ILE A 133 -13.22 -21.34 33.33
CA ILE A 133 -13.99 -22.52 33.76
C ILE A 133 -13.68 -22.90 35.21
N PHE A 134 -12.41 -22.79 35.62
CA PHE A 134 -11.99 -23.13 36.99
C PHE A 134 -12.59 -22.20 38.05
N PHE A 135 -12.83 -20.92 37.74
CA PHE A 135 -13.32 -19.93 38.72
C PHE A 135 -14.83 -19.66 38.67
N GLU A 136 -15.48 -19.73 37.48
CA GLU A 136 -16.84 -19.20 37.25
C GLU A 136 -17.87 -20.30 36.89
N THR A 137 -17.63 -21.53 37.35
CA THR A 137 -18.10 -22.82 36.79
C THR A 137 -19.62 -23.07 36.56
N PRO A 138 -20.64 -22.40 37.15
CA PRO A 138 -22.02 -22.89 37.01
C PRO A 138 -22.67 -22.72 35.61
N ASN A 139 -22.28 -21.72 34.81
CA ASN A 139 -23.08 -21.31 33.63
C ASN A 139 -22.62 -21.93 32.29
N LEU A 140 -21.49 -22.61 32.25
CA LEU A 140 -20.87 -23.13 31.01
C LEU A 140 -20.73 -24.66 30.97
N ALA A 141 -21.25 -25.35 31.99
CA ALA A 141 -21.19 -26.81 32.10
C ALA A 141 -21.80 -27.48 30.85
N GLY A 142 -20.97 -28.23 30.11
CA GLY A 142 -21.36 -28.99 28.92
C GLY A 142 -21.21 -28.25 27.59
N LEU A 143 -20.86 -26.95 27.60
CA LEU A 143 -20.56 -26.19 26.38
C LEU A 143 -19.07 -25.86 26.23
N ASP A 144 -18.31 -25.89 27.31
CA ASP A 144 -16.85 -25.71 27.36
C ASP A 144 -16.08 -26.50 26.29
N SER A 145 -16.35 -27.80 26.15
CA SER A 145 -15.69 -28.63 25.13
C SER A 145 -16.02 -28.19 23.71
N TRP A 146 -17.27 -27.77 23.46
CA TRP A 146 -17.68 -27.22 22.16
C TRP A 146 -17.08 -25.85 21.89
N VAL A 147 -16.97 -24.99 22.89
CA VAL A 147 -16.38 -23.65 22.76
C VAL A 147 -14.90 -23.75 22.39
N PHE A 148 -14.14 -24.62 23.05
CA PHE A 148 -12.75 -24.86 22.69
C PHE A 148 -12.62 -25.50 21.30
N ALA A 149 -13.42 -26.53 21.00
CA ALA A 149 -13.43 -27.20 19.69
C ALA A 149 -13.69 -26.23 18.53
N LEU A 150 -14.72 -25.40 18.65
CA LEU A 150 -15.07 -24.39 17.65
C LEU A 150 -13.95 -23.36 17.50
N SER A 151 -13.36 -22.91 18.60
CA SER A 151 -12.25 -21.94 18.58
C SER A 151 -11.01 -22.49 17.90
N LEU A 152 -10.67 -23.76 18.16
CA LEU A 152 -9.53 -24.44 17.55
C LEU A 152 -9.74 -24.66 16.04
N SER A 153 -10.92 -25.14 15.65
CA SER A 153 -11.31 -25.30 14.25
C SER A 153 -11.32 -23.96 13.50
N LEU A 154 -11.83 -22.90 14.14
CA LEU A 154 -11.85 -21.56 13.58
C LEU A 154 -10.44 -20.99 13.45
N ALA A 155 -9.56 -21.18 14.45
CA ALA A 155 -8.17 -20.75 14.39
C ALA A 155 -7.44 -21.38 13.21
N PHE A 156 -7.57 -22.70 13.02
CA PHE A 156 -7.04 -23.41 11.86
C PHE A 156 -7.57 -22.84 10.53
N THR A 157 -8.88 -22.67 10.43
CA THR A 157 -9.56 -22.24 9.20
C THR A 157 -9.16 -20.82 8.83
N VAL A 158 -9.19 -19.89 9.80
CA VAL A 158 -8.81 -18.49 9.60
C VAL A 158 -7.33 -18.39 9.27
N ALA A 159 -6.45 -19.13 9.94
CA ALA A 159 -5.02 -19.14 9.60
C ALA A 159 -4.76 -19.67 8.19
N SER A 160 -5.47 -20.72 7.77
CA SER A 160 -5.33 -21.32 6.43
C SER A 160 -5.81 -20.39 5.33
N PHE A 161 -7.04 -19.88 5.42
CA PHE A 161 -7.55 -18.90 4.46
C PHE A 161 -6.75 -17.60 4.50
N GLY A 162 -6.32 -17.21 5.69
CA GLY A 162 -5.54 -16.01 5.87
C GLY A 162 -4.20 -16.07 5.19
N ALA A 163 -3.45 -17.14 5.39
CA ALA A 163 -2.19 -17.38 4.69
C ALA A 163 -2.40 -17.53 3.17
N LEU A 164 -3.48 -18.21 2.74
CA LEU A 164 -3.80 -18.34 1.31
C LEU A 164 -4.04 -16.98 0.63
N LEU A 165 -4.71 -16.05 1.31
CA LEU A 165 -5.01 -14.72 0.77
C LEU A 165 -3.83 -13.76 0.91
N ALA A 166 -3.17 -13.74 2.06
CA ALA A 166 -2.16 -12.75 2.42
C ALA A 166 -0.74 -13.07 1.92
N SER A 167 -0.42 -14.33 1.61
CA SER A 167 0.93 -14.69 1.16
C SER A 167 1.21 -14.18 -0.25
N SER A 168 2.48 -13.84 -0.50
CA SER A 168 2.99 -13.55 -1.84
C SER A 168 3.45 -14.83 -2.56
N ASN A 169 3.44 -14.80 -3.88
CA ASN A 169 4.04 -15.79 -4.76
C ASN A 169 4.91 -15.11 -5.82
N ALA A 170 5.40 -15.88 -6.80
CA ALA A 170 6.35 -15.38 -7.80
C ALA A 170 5.80 -14.22 -8.64
N ALA A 171 4.48 -14.16 -8.88
CA ALA A 171 3.87 -13.07 -9.65
C ALA A 171 3.52 -11.85 -8.79
N SER A 172 3.68 -11.90 -7.47
CA SER A 172 3.27 -10.78 -6.61
C SER A 172 4.11 -9.53 -6.83
N GLU A 173 5.35 -9.65 -7.28
CA GLU A 173 6.23 -8.51 -7.54
C GLU A 173 5.65 -7.60 -8.64
N ASP A 174 5.19 -8.19 -9.74
CA ASP A 174 4.71 -7.43 -10.89
C ASP A 174 3.23 -7.03 -10.78
N PHE A 175 2.42 -7.84 -10.09
CA PHE A 175 0.97 -7.63 -10.03
C PHE A 175 0.52 -6.86 -8.78
N ASP A 176 1.31 -6.80 -7.70
CA ASP A 176 0.96 -6.00 -6.53
C ASP A 176 1.32 -4.53 -6.79
N ILE A 177 0.32 -3.65 -6.73
CA ILE A 177 0.54 -2.24 -6.99
C ILE A 177 1.00 -1.59 -5.69
N LEU A 178 2.32 -1.48 -5.54
CA LEU A 178 2.96 -0.87 -4.38
C LEU A 178 2.78 0.65 -4.39
N LEU A 179 2.85 1.29 -3.22
CA LEU A 179 2.88 2.75 -3.04
C LEU A 179 1.67 3.56 -3.56
N VAL A 180 0.57 2.91 -3.95
CA VAL A 180 -0.61 3.61 -4.49
C VAL A 180 -1.30 4.47 -3.45
N ARG A 181 -1.34 4.01 -2.20
CA ARG A 181 -2.01 4.74 -1.12
C ARG A 181 -1.29 6.05 -0.82
N GLU A 182 0.03 6.02 -0.90
CA GLU A 182 0.96 7.11 -0.72
C GLU A 182 0.76 8.12 -1.87
N ALA A 183 0.78 7.65 -3.12
CA ALA A 183 0.53 8.49 -4.29
C ALA A 183 -0.87 9.14 -4.28
N ILE A 184 -1.93 8.40 -3.91
CA ILE A 184 -3.28 8.95 -3.76
C ILE A 184 -3.33 10.02 -2.66
N THR A 185 -2.65 9.79 -1.54
CA THR A 185 -2.61 10.74 -0.42
C THR A 185 -1.86 12.01 -0.82
N LEU A 186 -0.76 11.87 -1.56
CA LEU A 186 0.01 12.96 -2.12
C LEU A 186 -0.80 13.77 -3.14
N ALA A 187 -1.52 13.11 -4.04
CA ALA A 187 -2.40 13.74 -5.02
C ALA A 187 -3.49 14.58 -4.34
N LYS A 188 -4.13 14.05 -3.29
CA LYS A 188 -5.12 14.80 -2.50
C LYS A 188 -4.54 16.01 -1.76
N ALA A 189 -3.26 15.96 -1.41
CA ALA A 189 -2.58 17.10 -0.83
C ALA A 189 -2.31 18.17 -1.91
N GLN A 190 -1.87 17.76 -3.09
CA GLN A 190 -1.64 18.66 -4.24
C GLN A 190 -2.91 19.33 -4.76
N GLU A 191 -4.05 18.64 -4.79
CA GLU A 191 -5.34 19.23 -5.19
C GLU A 191 -5.75 20.46 -4.37
N LYS A 192 -5.19 20.63 -3.17
CA LYS A 192 -5.47 21.76 -2.28
C LYS A 192 -4.50 22.92 -2.43
N VAL A 193 -3.43 22.76 -3.20
CA VAL A 193 -2.40 23.80 -3.37
C VAL A 193 -2.87 24.82 -4.42
N PRO A 194 -2.91 26.12 -4.09
CA PRO A 194 -3.27 27.15 -5.05
C PRO A 194 -2.39 27.12 -6.30
N GLY A 195 -3.01 27.28 -7.47
CA GLY A 195 -2.32 27.26 -8.75
C GLY A 195 -2.07 25.87 -9.36
N LEU A 196 -2.34 24.77 -8.64
CA LEU A 196 -2.36 23.44 -9.24
C LEU A 196 -3.71 23.11 -9.90
N SER A 197 -3.65 22.46 -11.06
CA SER A 197 -4.80 21.95 -11.80
C SER A 197 -4.51 20.55 -12.36
N HIS A 198 -5.56 19.82 -12.75
CA HIS A 198 -5.44 18.50 -13.39
C HIS A 198 -4.52 17.51 -12.65
N VAL A 199 -4.68 17.41 -11.33
CA VAL A 199 -3.93 16.44 -10.53
C VAL A 199 -4.34 15.02 -10.93
N ARG A 200 -3.35 14.20 -11.31
CA ARG A 200 -3.51 12.83 -11.78
C ARG A 200 -2.49 11.91 -11.13
N VAL A 201 -2.91 10.68 -10.86
CA VAL A 201 -2.00 9.60 -10.47
C VAL A 201 -1.59 8.88 -11.75
N VAL A 202 -0.30 8.78 -11.99
CA VAL A 202 0.29 8.14 -13.16
C VAL A 202 0.90 6.81 -12.75
N PHE A 203 0.64 5.80 -13.55
CA PHE A 203 1.22 4.47 -13.44
C PHE A 203 1.92 4.13 -14.74
N ASP A 204 3.01 3.39 -14.67
CA ASP A 204 3.58 2.75 -15.84
C ASP A 204 2.86 1.41 -16.02
N LYS A 205 2.03 1.30 -17.07
CA LYS A 205 1.16 0.15 -17.34
C LYS A 205 1.85 -0.80 -18.30
N GLY A 206 2.06 -2.05 -17.89
CA GLY A 206 2.43 -3.16 -18.77
C GLY A 206 1.19 -3.94 -19.22
N GLU A 207 1.18 -4.42 -20.47
CA GLU A 207 0.13 -5.31 -20.96
C GLU A 207 0.68 -6.41 -21.88
N ILE A 208 0.50 -7.68 -21.49
CA ILE A 208 0.89 -8.86 -22.29
C ILE A 208 -0.13 -9.98 -22.05
N ASP A 209 -0.56 -10.66 -23.11
CA ASP A 209 -1.51 -11.80 -23.07
C ASP A 209 -2.80 -11.53 -22.28
N GLY A 210 -3.27 -10.27 -22.27
CA GLY A 210 -4.46 -9.83 -21.52
C GLY A 210 -4.25 -9.63 -20.01
N PHE A 211 -3.02 -9.84 -19.53
CA PHE A 211 -2.58 -9.45 -18.19
C PHE A 211 -2.09 -8.00 -18.19
N GLU A 212 -2.37 -7.32 -17.09
CA GLU A 212 -2.06 -5.90 -16.92
C GLU A 212 -1.32 -5.74 -15.60
N THR A 213 -0.18 -5.06 -15.63
CA THR A 213 0.63 -4.67 -14.47
C THR A 213 0.68 -3.16 -14.37
N TYR A 214 0.91 -2.66 -13.16
CA TYR A 214 0.97 -1.23 -12.87
C TYR A 214 2.09 -0.98 -11.88
N GLU A 215 3.05 -0.16 -12.30
CA GLU A 215 4.26 0.09 -11.53
C GLU A 215 4.49 1.60 -11.34
N SER A 216 5.40 1.90 -10.41
CA SER A 216 5.93 3.25 -10.16
C SER A 216 4.87 4.35 -10.08
N PRO A 217 3.89 4.25 -9.16
CA PRO A 217 2.89 5.29 -9.03
C PRO A 217 3.54 6.63 -8.68
N ARG A 218 3.16 7.66 -9.42
CA ARG A 218 3.61 9.04 -9.22
C ARG A 218 2.45 10.00 -9.43
N VAL A 219 2.58 11.21 -8.92
CA VAL A 219 1.55 12.24 -9.09
C VAL A 219 2.04 13.27 -10.08
N VAL A 220 1.24 13.52 -11.12
CA VAL A 220 1.43 14.60 -12.09
C VAL A 220 0.36 15.64 -11.86
N SER A 221 0.79 16.90 -11.76
CA SER A 221 -0.09 18.05 -11.66
C SER A 221 0.31 19.10 -12.70
N ARG A 222 -0.67 19.85 -13.20
CA ARG A 222 -0.46 20.97 -14.11
C ARG A 222 -0.53 22.28 -13.34
N ILE A 223 0.03 23.34 -13.91
CA ILE A 223 -0.13 24.69 -13.36
C ILE A 223 -1.31 25.37 -14.05
N SER A 224 -2.24 25.87 -13.27
CA SER A 224 -3.46 26.52 -13.75
C SER A 224 -3.11 27.76 -14.57
N GLY A 225 -3.66 27.85 -15.79
CA GLY A 225 -3.38 28.93 -16.75
C GLY A 225 -2.17 28.70 -17.66
N ILE A 226 -1.33 27.69 -17.40
CA ILE A 226 -0.19 27.29 -18.25
C ILE A 226 -0.08 25.76 -18.36
N GLU A 227 -1.21 25.05 -18.43
CA GLU A 227 -1.30 23.60 -18.27
C GLU A 227 -0.51 22.81 -19.33
N LYS A 228 -0.37 23.38 -20.52
CA LYS A 228 0.37 22.78 -21.64
C LYS A 228 1.88 23.04 -21.54
N GLU A 229 2.28 24.04 -20.78
CA GLU A 229 3.64 24.56 -20.76
C GLU A 229 4.42 24.12 -19.53
N ALA A 230 3.74 23.82 -18.43
CA ALA A 230 4.37 23.36 -17.21
C ALA A 230 3.65 22.21 -16.53
N TYR A 231 4.43 21.40 -15.81
CA TYR A 231 3.91 20.38 -14.92
C TYR A 231 4.83 20.11 -13.74
N ILE A 232 4.26 19.49 -12.71
CA ILE A 232 4.95 18.98 -11.54
C ILE A 232 4.73 17.48 -11.46
N GLU A 233 5.82 16.72 -11.41
CA GLU A 233 5.86 15.30 -11.11
C GLU A 233 6.36 15.09 -9.68
N SER A 234 5.81 14.11 -8.97
CA SER A 234 6.20 13.87 -7.59
C SER A 234 5.99 12.43 -7.14
N TRP A 235 6.83 12.02 -6.20
CA TRP A 235 6.90 10.65 -5.70
C TRP A 235 6.80 10.65 -4.17
N ALA A 236 6.23 9.57 -3.64
CA ALA A 236 6.17 9.26 -2.22
C ALA A 236 6.62 7.82 -2.00
N GLU A 237 7.49 7.61 -1.03
CA GLU A 237 7.94 6.27 -0.60
C GLU A 237 7.27 5.86 0.73
N ASP A 238 6.58 6.79 1.41
CA ASP A 238 5.84 6.55 2.66
C ASP A 238 4.60 7.45 2.76
N LEU A 239 3.65 7.09 3.63
CA LEU A 239 2.42 7.83 3.86
C LEU A 239 2.69 9.22 4.41
N HIS A 240 1.97 10.21 3.86
CA HIS A 240 2.12 11.61 4.22
C HIS A 240 3.56 12.13 4.08
N THR A 241 4.29 11.60 3.09
CA THR A 241 5.60 12.11 2.70
C THR A 241 5.67 12.47 1.23
N VAL A 242 6.61 13.34 0.88
CA VAL A 242 7.11 13.57 -0.48
C VAL A 242 8.60 13.32 -0.49
N THR A 243 9.08 12.48 -1.41
CA THR A 243 10.51 12.12 -1.50
C THR A 243 11.21 12.80 -2.64
N ARG A 244 10.50 13.07 -3.75
CA ARG A 244 11.04 13.71 -4.94
C ARG A 244 9.97 14.59 -5.58
N VAL A 245 10.39 15.75 -6.06
CA VAL A 245 9.57 16.65 -6.87
C VAL A 245 10.37 17.10 -8.08
N LEU A 246 9.81 16.89 -9.26
CA LEU A 246 10.30 17.36 -10.53
C LEU A 246 9.35 18.43 -11.04
N CYS A 247 9.82 19.65 -11.16
CA CYS A 247 9.11 20.72 -11.85
C CYS A 247 9.70 20.86 -13.25
N ARG A 248 8.85 20.94 -14.26
CA ARG A 248 9.28 21.22 -15.63
C ARG A 248 8.48 22.37 -16.21
N LEU A 249 9.20 23.32 -16.77
CA LEU A 249 8.70 24.32 -17.71
C LEU A 249 9.28 23.97 -19.08
N HIS A 250 8.41 23.61 -20.02
CA HIS A 250 8.80 23.22 -21.39
C HIS A 250 9.50 24.37 -22.10
N GLU A 251 10.30 24.08 -23.12
CA GLU A 251 10.89 25.10 -23.98
C GLU A 251 9.81 25.94 -24.69
N SER A 252 10.14 27.20 -24.98
CA SER A 252 9.39 28.10 -25.87
C SER A 252 10.32 28.65 -26.94
N ASP A 253 9.76 29.28 -27.97
CA ASP A 253 10.49 29.75 -29.16
C ASP A 253 11.80 30.48 -28.86
N ASN A 254 11.85 31.25 -27.75
CA ASN A 254 13.03 32.01 -27.34
C ASN A 254 13.65 31.57 -26.00
N ASP A 255 13.05 30.61 -25.28
CA ASP A 255 13.52 30.22 -23.94
C ASP A 255 13.73 28.71 -23.82
N PRO A 256 14.88 28.26 -23.30
CA PRO A 256 15.17 26.85 -23.14
C PRO A 256 14.27 26.21 -22.08
N GLN A 257 14.16 24.88 -22.12
CA GLN A 257 13.50 24.11 -21.06
C GLN A 257 14.16 24.40 -19.71
N VAL A 258 13.33 24.59 -18.69
CA VAL A 258 13.79 24.77 -17.31
C VAL A 258 13.24 23.65 -16.44
N VAL A 259 14.13 23.04 -15.66
CA VAL A 259 13.79 21.94 -14.77
C VAL A 259 14.21 22.30 -13.36
N TRP A 260 13.36 22.00 -12.38
CA TRP A 260 13.74 22.02 -10.98
C TRP A 260 13.55 20.65 -10.37
N TRP A 261 14.51 20.26 -9.56
CA TRP A 261 14.51 18.99 -8.88
C TRP A 261 14.69 19.21 -7.39
N TRP A 262 13.81 18.61 -6.59
CA TRP A 262 13.92 18.56 -5.15
C TRP A 262 13.92 17.10 -4.70
N MET A 263 14.91 16.71 -3.90
CA MET A 263 14.93 15.42 -3.22
C MET A 263 14.79 15.60 -1.73
N SER A 264 14.36 14.54 -1.04
CA SER A 264 14.26 14.47 0.42
C SER A 264 15.54 14.85 1.18
N ARG A 265 16.71 14.77 0.54
CA ARG A 265 18.01 15.15 1.11
C ARG A 265 18.35 16.62 0.89
N ASP A 266 17.66 17.27 -0.04
CA ASP A 266 17.90 18.65 -0.43
C ASP A 266 17.06 19.60 0.42
N GLN A 267 17.64 20.72 0.84
CA GLN A 267 16.90 21.77 1.55
C GLN A 267 16.15 22.70 0.58
N ASN A 268 16.59 22.74 -0.68
CA ASN A 268 16.13 23.67 -1.70
C ASN A 268 16.00 22.94 -3.05
N PHE A 269 15.23 23.51 -3.97
CA PHE A 269 15.17 23.01 -5.35
C PHE A 269 16.49 23.30 -6.07
N ARG A 270 16.99 22.34 -6.85
CA ARG A 270 18.09 22.54 -7.78
C ARG A 270 17.52 22.81 -9.18
N LYS A 271 17.87 23.96 -9.75
CA LYS A 271 17.44 24.42 -11.08
C LYS A 271 18.46 24.01 -12.14
N PHE A 272 17.97 23.57 -13.29
CA PHE A 272 18.71 23.26 -14.51
C PHE A 272 18.06 23.99 -15.68
N ILE A 273 18.88 24.51 -16.61
CA ILE A 273 18.42 25.28 -17.77
C ILE A 273 19.04 24.69 -19.03
N GLY A 274 18.22 24.33 -20.02
CA GLY A 274 18.67 23.75 -21.28
C GLY A 274 19.51 22.49 -21.08
N THR A 275 20.77 22.53 -21.50
CA THR A 275 21.74 21.43 -21.41
C THR A 275 22.66 21.51 -20.20
N ASP A 276 22.39 22.39 -19.23
CA ASP A 276 23.19 22.48 -18.00
C ASP A 276 23.10 21.20 -17.17
N GLU A 277 24.24 20.55 -16.95
CA GLU A 277 24.36 19.33 -16.14
C GLU A 277 24.60 19.62 -14.65
N ASN A 278 25.13 20.80 -14.32
CA ASN A 278 25.55 21.12 -12.96
C ASN A 278 24.40 21.75 -12.17
N GLY A 279 23.60 22.63 -12.76
CA GLY A 279 22.50 23.29 -12.06
C GLY A 279 22.90 24.05 -10.79
N TYR A 280 21.93 24.68 -10.13
CA TYR A 280 22.19 25.44 -8.90
C TYR A 280 20.98 25.48 -7.98
N TYR A 281 21.21 25.60 -6.67
CA TYR A 281 20.12 25.68 -5.70
C TYR A 281 19.42 27.03 -5.75
N VAL A 282 18.10 27.02 -5.67
CA VAL A 282 17.28 28.21 -5.66
C VAL A 282 16.67 28.48 -4.31
N ARG A 283 16.64 29.76 -3.92
CA ARG A 283 15.94 30.19 -2.72
C ARG A 283 14.42 29.99 -2.89
N LEU A 284 13.81 29.45 -1.85
CA LEU A 284 12.37 29.25 -1.75
C LEU A 284 11.64 30.61 -1.72
N PRO A 285 10.72 30.86 -2.67
CA PRO A 285 10.03 32.15 -2.79
C PRO A 285 8.86 32.33 -1.81
N VAL A 286 8.28 31.24 -1.31
CA VAL A 286 7.11 31.30 -0.41
C VAL A 286 7.56 31.60 1.02
N GLN A 287 7.02 32.67 1.60
CA GLN A 287 7.27 33.00 2.99
C GLN A 287 6.42 32.11 3.91
N SER A 288 7.03 31.05 4.41
CA SER A 288 6.39 30.13 5.36
C SER A 288 7.12 30.08 6.70
N LYS A 289 6.45 29.55 7.73
CA LYS A 289 7.09 29.25 9.03
C LYS A 289 8.17 28.19 8.91
N VAL A 290 8.10 27.34 7.88
CA VAL A 290 9.06 26.27 7.59
C VAL A 290 10.10 26.82 6.60
N LYS A 291 11.29 27.13 7.11
CA LYS A 291 12.38 27.68 6.29
C LYS A 291 13.01 26.64 5.36
N ASN A 292 13.12 25.40 5.81
CA ASN A 292 13.69 24.28 5.08
C ASN A 292 12.66 23.14 5.09
N PRO A 293 11.75 23.07 4.10
CA PRO A 293 10.74 22.04 4.02
C PRO A 293 11.38 20.65 3.95
N GLY A 294 10.95 19.76 4.84
CA GLY A 294 11.33 18.36 4.82
C GLY A 294 10.29 17.48 4.13
N VAL A 295 10.51 16.17 4.17
CA VAL A 295 9.63 15.17 3.53
C VAL A 295 8.18 15.20 4.02
N LYS A 296 7.93 15.69 5.25
CA LYS A 296 6.57 15.78 5.83
C LYS A 296 5.89 17.12 5.55
N ASP A 297 6.63 18.13 5.10
CA ASP A 297 6.12 19.48 4.83
C ASP A 297 5.54 19.57 3.41
N ILE A 298 4.69 18.60 3.05
CA ILE A 298 4.17 18.39 1.69
C ILE A 298 3.63 19.68 1.07
N VAL A 299 2.79 20.41 1.80
CA VAL A 299 2.16 21.64 1.32
C VAL A 299 3.22 22.70 1.02
N ALA A 300 4.15 22.94 1.94
CA ALA A 300 5.21 23.94 1.76
C ALA A 300 6.13 23.60 0.57
N VAL A 301 6.42 22.31 0.33
CA VAL A 301 7.20 21.87 -0.83
C VAL A 301 6.47 22.23 -2.14
N PHE A 302 5.17 21.92 -2.24
CA PHE A 302 4.40 22.18 -3.46
C PHE A 302 4.05 23.65 -3.68
N GLU A 303 3.75 24.41 -2.62
CA GLU A 303 3.57 25.87 -2.72
C GLU A 303 4.83 26.53 -3.30
N ASN A 304 6.01 26.13 -2.83
CA ASN A 304 7.28 26.60 -3.39
C ASN A 304 7.50 26.12 -4.83
N ALA A 305 7.19 24.86 -5.14
CA ALA A 305 7.30 24.32 -6.48
C ALA A 305 6.46 25.12 -7.50
N VAL A 306 5.20 25.40 -7.15
CA VAL A 306 4.28 26.21 -7.96
C VAL A 306 4.81 27.63 -8.12
N ALA A 307 5.18 28.28 -7.02
CA ALA A 307 5.67 29.65 -7.04
C ALA A 307 6.96 29.80 -7.88
N ILE A 308 7.88 28.83 -7.79
CA ILE A 308 9.11 28.82 -8.59
C ILE A 308 8.80 28.78 -10.09
N ILE A 309 7.90 27.89 -10.53
CA ILE A 309 7.53 27.77 -11.94
C ILE A 309 6.85 29.06 -12.42
N ILE A 310 5.90 29.58 -11.64
CA ILE A 310 5.15 30.78 -12.03
C ILE A 310 6.08 32.00 -12.12
N LEU A 311 6.99 32.18 -11.17
CA LEU A 311 7.96 33.27 -11.22
C LEU A 311 8.87 33.18 -12.45
N GLU A 312 9.37 31.99 -12.78
CA GLU A 312 10.17 31.80 -13.98
C GLU A 312 9.38 32.10 -15.26
N TRP A 313 8.14 31.63 -15.32
CA TRP A 313 7.26 31.88 -16.46
C TRP A 313 7.01 33.37 -16.65
N LEU A 314 6.66 34.10 -15.57
CA LEU A 314 6.43 35.54 -15.64
C LEU A 314 7.67 36.32 -16.06
N GLN A 315 8.86 35.86 -15.64
CA GLN A 315 10.12 36.49 -15.99
C GLN A 315 10.51 36.27 -17.46
N THR A 316 10.19 35.11 -18.03
CA THR A 316 10.62 34.72 -19.38
C THR A 316 9.57 35.03 -20.44
N ARG A 317 8.28 34.84 -20.13
CA ARG A 317 7.17 34.86 -21.10
C ARG A 317 6.19 36.02 -20.92
N GLY A 318 6.41 36.88 -19.92
CA GLY A 318 5.63 38.09 -19.71
C GLY A 318 4.49 37.93 -18.69
N GLY A 319 3.66 38.97 -18.55
CA GLY A 319 2.65 39.07 -17.50
C GLY A 319 1.41 38.21 -17.73
N ASN A 320 0.94 37.54 -16.67
CA ASN A 320 -0.36 36.87 -16.62
C ASN A 320 -1.02 37.16 -15.26
N ASP A 321 -2.19 37.78 -15.29
CA ASP A 321 -2.90 38.24 -14.09
C ASP A 321 -3.36 37.08 -13.20
N ALA A 322 -3.77 35.96 -13.80
CA ALA A 322 -4.19 34.77 -13.06
C ALA A 322 -3.01 34.16 -12.30
N LEU A 323 -1.86 34.04 -12.96
CA LEU A 323 -0.61 33.57 -12.35
C LEU A 323 -0.13 34.50 -11.21
N SER A 324 -0.23 35.81 -11.43
CA SER A 324 0.07 36.80 -10.40
C SER A 324 -0.89 36.70 -9.20
N GLY A 325 -2.15 36.34 -9.44
CA GLY A 325 -3.13 36.04 -8.40
C GLY A 325 -2.71 34.87 -7.52
N PHE A 326 -2.26 33.77 -8.12
CA PHE A 326 -1.78 32.60 -7.36
C PHE A 326 -0.53 32.94 -6.53
N LEU A 327 0.43 33.72 -7.06
CA LEU A 327 1.59 34.14 -6.27
C LEU A 327 1.22 34.94 -5.02
N LYS A 328 0.19 35.80 -5.11
CA LYS A 328 -0.31 36.57 -3.96
C LYS A 328 -0.97 35.65 -2.93
N GLU A 329 -1.77 34.69 -3.37
CA GLU A 329 -2.41 33.70 -2.49
C GLU A 329 -1.37 32.85 -1.75
N LEU A 330 -0.29 32.47 -2.44
CA LEU A 330 0.83 31.73 -1.88
C LEU A 330 1.78 32.58 -1.02
N ASN A 331 1.56 33.89 -0.90
CA ASN A 331 2.48 34.83 -0.22
C ASN A 331 3.94 34.68 -0.72
N ALA A 332 4.10 34.53 -2.04
CA ALA A 332 5.38 34.39 -2.70
C ALA A 332 5.99 35.76 -3.00
N VAL A 333 7.27 35.94 -2.66
CA VAL A 333 8.01 37.18 -2.96
C VAL A 333 8.91 36.94 -4.17
N PRO A 334 8.91 37.83 -5.18
CA PRO A 334 9.85 37.76 -6.29
C PRO A 334 11.29 37.72 -5.78
N ARG A 335 12.20 37.08 -6.52
CA ARG A 335 13.62 37.22 -6.21
C ARG A 335 14.00 38.68 -6.38
N GLU A 336 14.47 39.32 -5.31
CA GLU A 336 15.32 40.50 -5.47
C GLU A 336 16.52 40.08 -6.31
N GLY A 337 16.72 40.78 -7.42
CA GLY A 337 17.76 40.48 -8.42
C GLY A 337 19.17 40.68 -7.91
#